data_AF-A0A8T7HWH1-F1
#
_entry.id   AF-A0A8T7HWH1-F1
#
_cell.length_a   1.000
_cell.length_b   1.000
_cell.length_c   1.000
_cell.angle_alpha   90.00
_cell.angle_beta   90.00
_cell.angle_gamma   90.00
#
_symmetry.space_group_name_H-M   'P 1'
#
loop_
_entity.id
_entity.type
_entity.pdbx_description
1 polymer ?
#
loop_
_entity_poly.entity_id
_entity_poly.type
_entity_poly.pdbx_seq_one_letter_code
_entity_poly.pdbx_strand_id
1 'polypeptide(L)'
;MQAETISYRPTWMKLIGIFMIILGAMSLLSGISEMTSSSWEEMQEELKEISPDYEIQDVNGAAETEQNFPESTTDEQSEKIESPQTGVEFADKLIEQAINIPKWYIDLTPKIGAITALLALLYLAAGILLLVQKQARFRLLVTALVLAMTWNVALIGMASASGNWIIMMIIPSALGGLIIDAIFLIVCLVSGKKLKAELALARQGEAQVMTDPTNPHAPTA
;
A
#
# COMPACT_ATOMS: atom_id res chain seq x y z
N MET A 1 -8.81 -36.96 -30.45
CA MET A 1 -9.68 -36.06 -29.67
C MET A 1 -8.95 -35.74 -28.39
N GLN A 2 -8.35 -34.55 -28.30
CA GLN A 2 -7.67 -34.11 -27.08
C GLN A 2 -8.77 -33.85 -26.05
N ALA A 3 -8.73 -34.56 -24.93
CA ALA A 3 -9.57 -34.24 -23.79
C ALA A 3 -9.20 -32.83 -23.35
N GLU A 4 -10.06 -31.86 -23.66
CA GLU A 4 -10.05 -30.57 -22.97
C GLU A 4 -10.32 -30.88 -21.50
N THR A 5 -9.25 -31.06 -20.73
CA THR A 5 -9.33 -30.96 -19.29
C THR A 5 -9.74 -29.52 -19.01
N ILE A 6 -11.03 -29.28 -18.85
CA ILE A 6 -11.59 -28.04 -18.33
C ILE A 6 -11.01 -27.90 -16.93
N SER A 7 -9.82 -27.29 -16.84
CA SER A 7 -9.15 -26.95 -15.60
C SER A 7 -10.06 -25.96 -14.90
N TYR A 8 -10.91 -26.45 -14.01
CA TYR A 8 -11.81 -25.65 -13.21
C TYR A 8 -10.99 -24.55 -12.52
N ARG A 9 -11.17 -23.31 -12.97
CA ARG A 9 -10.46 -22.15 -12.43
C ARG A 9 -11.20 -21.74 -11.16
N PRO A 10 -10.55 -21.75 -9.98
CA PRO A 10 -11.20 -21.23 -8.78
C PRO A 10 -11.56 -19.76 -9.01
N THR A 11 -12.83 -19.40 -8.85
CA THR A 11 -13.33 -18.03 -9.10
C THR A 11 -12.56 -16.98 -8.29
N TRP A 12 -12.14 -17.33 -7.07
CA TRP A 12 -11.35 -16.47 -6.19
C TRP A 12 -10.01 -16.06 -6.82
N MET A 13 -9.37 -16.94 -7.61
CA MET A 13 -8.11 -16.61 -8.28
C MET A 13 -8.33 -15.49 -9.30
N LYS A 14 -9.39 -15.58 -10.11
CA LYS A 14 -9.68 -14.54 -11.09
C LYS A 14 -9.94 -13.19 -10.42
N LEU A 15 -10.71 -13.19 -9.32
CA LEU A 15 -11.01 -11.99 -8.56
C LEU A 15 -9.75 -11.34 -7.99
N ILE A 16 -8.93 -12.10 -7.25
CA ILE A 16 -7.68 -11.57 -6.70
C ILE A 16 -6.76 -11.06 -7.81
N GLY A 17 -6.63 -11.79 -8.92
CA GLY A 17 -5.81 -11.36 -10.05
C GLY A 17 -6.25 -10.01 -10.63
N ILE A 18 -7.56 -9.80 -10.81
CA ILE A 18 -8.11 -8.52 -11.29
C ILE A 18 -7.86 -7.40 -10.28
N PHE A 19 -8.13 -7.64 -8.99
CA PHE A 19 -7.90 -6.63 -7.96
C PHE A 19 -6.42 -6.25 -7.84
N MET A 20 -5.51 -7.21 -7.90
CA MET A 20 -4.07 -6.94 -7.88
C MET A 20 -3.63 -6.09 -9.08
N ILE A 21 -4.25 -6.27 -10.25
CA ILE A 21 -3.95 -5.44 -11.42
C ILE A 21 -4.44 -4.01 -11.21
N ILE A 22 -5.67 -3.82 -10.71
CA ILE A 22 -6.23 -2.49 -10.48
C ILE A 22 -5.41 -1.74 -9.41
N LEU A 23 -5.19 -2.38 -8.26
CA LEU A 23 -4.44 -1.79 -7.16
C LEU A 23 -2.98 -1.55 -7.54
N GLY A 24 -2.36 -2.49 -8.26
CA GLY A 24 -1.01 -2.33 -8.78
C GLY A 24 -0.90 -1.18 -9.78
N ALA A 25 -1.87 -0.99 -10.68
CA ALA A 25 -1.87 0.14 -11.60
C ALA A 25 -2.02 1.49 -10.86
N MET A 26 -2.92 1.57 -9.87
CA MET A 26 -3.08 2.77 -9.05
C MET A 26 -1.82 3.09 -8.24
N SER A 27 -1.21 2.06 -7.63
CA SER A 27 0.01 2.21 -6.84
C SER A 27 1.22 2.59 -7.70
N LEU A 28 1.28 2.09 -8.95
CA LEU A 28 2.30 2.49 -9.92
C LEU A 28 2.19 3.98 -10.27
N LEU A 29 0.97 4.48 -10.49
CA LEU A 29 0.74 5.90 -10.75
C LEU A 29 1.15 6.77 -9.54
N SER A 30 0.81 6.35 -8.32
CA SER A 30 1.25 7.02 -7.09
C SER A 30 2.78 7.06 -7.01
N GLY A 31 3.44 5.91 -7.17
CA GLY A 31 4.89 5.81 -7.09
C GLY A 31 5.60 6.66 -8.16
N ILE A 32 5.08 6.69 -9.38
CA ILE A 32 5.61 7.58 -10.43
C ILE A 32 5.43 9.05 -10.04
N SER A 33 4.25 9.44 -9.52
CA SER A 33 4.01 10.83 -9.10
C SER A 33 4.97 11.28 -8.00
N GLU A 34 5.25 10.40 -7.03
CA GLU A 34 6.22 10.62 -5.95
C GLU A 34 7.67 10.65 -6.46
N MET A 35 8.01 9.89 -7.51
CA MET A 35 9.33 9.96 -8.14
C MET A 35 9.56 11.26 -8.91
N THR A 36 8.50 11.85 -9.45
CA THR A 36 8.55 13.06 -10.28
C THR A 36 8.27 14.34 -9.49
N SER A 37 8.05 14.27 -8.18
CA SER A 37 7.75 15.44 -7.37
C SER A 37 8.98 16.31 -7.11
N SER A 38 9.49 17.02 -8.14
CA SER A 38 10.24 18.27 -7.93
C SER A 38 9.32 19.37 -7.38
N SER A 39 8.02 19.19 -7.56
CA SER A 39 6.98 20.15 -7.18
C SER A 39 6.92 20.44 -5.69
N TRP A 40 7.47 19.61 -4.80
CA TRP A 40 7.42 19.89 -3.37
C TRP A 40 8.43 20.94 -2.93
N GLU A 41 9.62 20.96 -3.55
CA GLU A 41 10.60 22.01 -3.32
C GLU A 41 10.11 23.32 -3.93
N GLU A 42 9.61 23.27 -5.17
CA GLU A 42 9.01 24.42 -5.86
C GLU A 42 7.80 24.99 -5.08
N MET A 43 6.91 24.13 -4.58
CA MET A 43 5.75 24.56 -3.79
C MET A 43 6.16 25.11 -2.42
N GLN A 44 7.26 24.63 -1.82
CA GLN A 44 7.80 25.25 -0.60
C GLN A 44 8.43 26.62 -0.87
N GLU A 45 9.10 26.80 -2.01
CA GLU A 45 9.65 28.08 -2.42
C GLU A 45 8.54 29.09 -2.71
N GLU A 46 7.52 28.70 -3.47
CA GLU A 46 6.35 29.54 -3.78
C GLU A 46 5.56 29.90 -2.51
N LEU A 47 5.35 28.96 -1.58
CA LEU A 47 4.64 29.22 -0.33
C LEU A 47 5.43 30.12 0.63
N LYS A 48 6.77 30.04 0.63
CA LYS A 48 7.64 30.96 1.38
C LYS A 48 7.64 32.36 0.80
N GLU A 49 7.56 32.49 -0.52
CA GLU A 49 7.51 33.78 -1.20
C GLU A 49 6.17 34.50 -0.95
N ILE A 50 5.08 33.75 -0.83
CA ILE A 50 3.73 34.30 -0.58
C ILE A 50 3.49 34.61 0.91
N SER A 51 4.10 33.86 1.84
CA SER A 51 3.91 34.01 3.28
C SER A 51 5.23 34.13 4.06
N PRO A 52 5.95 35.26 3.94
CA PRO A 52 7.28 35.46 4.53
C PRO A 52 7.31 35.51 6.07
N ASP A 53 6.15 35.68 6.71
CA ASP A 53 6.04 35.75 8.18
C ASP A 53 6.05 34.38 8.88
N TYR A 54 6.02 33.27 8.12
CA TYR A 54 6.16 31.92 8.68
C TYR A 54 7.64 31.55 8.84
N GLU A 55 8.15 31.67 10.07
CA GLU A 55 9.48 31.16 10.42
C GLU A 55 9.52 29.65 10.25
N ILE A 56 10.49 29.18 9.47
CA ILE A 56 10.83 27.77 9.34
C ILE A 56 11.36 27.33 10.71
N GLN A 57 10.54 26.63 11.49
CA GLN A 57 11.02 26.00 12.71
C GLN A 57 11.94 24.85 12.29
N ASP A 58 13.24 25.00 12.54
CA ASP A 58 14.26 24.03 12.16
C ASP A 58 14.02 22.72 12.94
N VAL A 59 13.32 21.75 12.32
CA VAL A 59 13.00 20.43 12.90
C VAL A 59 14.24 19.51 12.91
N ASN A 60 15.37 20.02 13.40
CA ASN A 60 16.61 19.26 13.60
C ASN A 60 16.94 19.08 15.10
N GLY A 61 16.12 19.59 16.01
CA GLY A 61 16.23 19.35 17.45
C GLY A 61 15.31 18.21 17.88
N ALA A 62 15.89 17.13 18.37
CA ALA A 62 15.18 16.15 19.17
C ALA A 62 14.46 16.85 20.34
N ALA A 63 13.20 16.45 20.57
CA ALA A 63 12.46 16.60 21.83
C ALA A 63 12.52 17.98 22.50
N GLU A 64 11.51 18.81 22.26
CA GLU A 64 10.94 19.71 23.29
C GLU A 64 9.60 20.26 22.77
N THR A 65 8.54 19.47 22.97
CA THR A 65 7.16 19.94 22.82
C THR A 65 6.78 20.69 24.10
N GLU A 66 7.23 21.94 24.24
CA GLU A 66 6.53 22.89 25.10
C GLU A 66 5.41 23.52 24.27
N GLN A 67 4.20 22.96 24.42
CA GLN A 67 2.97 23.63 24.03
C GLN A 67 2.80 24.89 24.88
N ASN A 68 3.35 26.02 24.42
CA ASN A 68 2.92 27.33 24.89
C ASN A 68 1.54 27.63 24.29
N PHE A 69 0.49 27.21 24.99
CA PHE A 69 -0.83 27.80 24.83
C PHE A 69 -0.75 29.26 25.30
N PRO A 70 -1.12 30.26 24.47
CA PRO A 70 -1.20 31.63 24.97
C PRO A 70 -2.36 31.72 25.97
N GLU A 71 -1.99 32.00 27.22
CA GLU A 71 -2.90 32.32 28.32
C GLU A 71 -3.65 33.63 27.96
N SER A 72 -4.94 33.50 27.67
CA SER A 72 -5.82 34.64 27.35
C SER A 72 -6.10 35.44 28.62
N THR A 73 -5.37 36.53 28.81
CA THR A 73 -5.80 37.60 29.73
C THR A 73 -6.93 38.39 29.09
N THR A 74 -8.10 38.29 29.73
CA THR A 74 -9.34 39.01 29.44
C THR A 74 -9.16 40.51 29.66
N ASP A 75 -9.57 41.36 28.70
CA ASP A 75 -10.48 42.48 28.97
C ASP A 75 -10.88 43.27 27.70
N GLU A 76 -12.15 43.68 27.72
CA GLU A 76 -12.86 44.70 26.90
C GLU A 76 -13.37 44.37 25.48
N GLN A 77 -14.64 43.90 25.49
CA GLN A 77 -15.77 44.20 24.59
C GLN A 77 -15.49 45.05 23.33
N SER A 78 -15.50 44.41 22.17
CA SER A 78 -16.08 45.01 20.97
C SER A 78 -16.80 43.93 20.17
N GLU A 79 -18.12 44.05 20.14
CA GLU A 79 -19.06 43.20 19.43
C GLU A 79 -18.80 43.31 17.91
N LYS A 80 -17.99 42.38 17.38
CA LYS A 80 -17.71 42.27 15.96
C LYS A 80 -17.97 40.84 15.52
N ILE A 81 -19.15 40.67 14.94
CA ILE A 81 -19.66 39.53 14.16
C ILE A 81 -18.55 38.50 13.84
N GLU A 82 -18.53 37.41 14.61
CA GLU A 82 -17.72 36.23 14.35
C GLU A 82 -18.17 35.61 13.02
N SER A 83 -17.43 35.87 11.95
CA SER A 83 -17.44 34.97 10.81
C SER A 83 -16.82 33.64 11.27
N PRO A 84 -17.20 32.48 10.69
CA PRO A 84 -16.68 31.18 11.14
C PRO A 84 -15.17 31.11 10.83
N GLN A 85 -14.35 31.53 11.80
CA GLN A 85 -12.88 31.58 11.77
C GLN A 85 -12.23 30.20 11.61
N THR A 86 -13.00 29.12 11.76
CA THR A 86 -12.53 27.74 11.63
C THR A 86 -11.97 27.38 10.25
N GLY A 87 -12.37 28.07 9.19
CA GLY A 87 -11.89 27.78 7.83
C GLY A 87 -10.51 28.38 7.52
N VAL A 88 -10.25 29.59 8.00
CA VAL A 88 -9.00 30.32 7.75
C VAL A 88 -7.90 29.74 8.63
N GLU A 89 -8.19 29.45 9.90
CA GLU A 89 -7.23 28.86 10.84
C GLU A 89 -6.80 27.43 10.45
N PHE A 90 -7.69 26.68 9.77
CA PHE A 90 -7.35 25.36 9.23
C PHE A 90 -6.50 25.45 7.95
N ALA A 91 -6.81 26.40 7.07
CA ALA A 91 -6.02 26.64 5.87
C ALA A 91 -4.59 27.12 6.22
N ASP A 92 -4.48 28.02 7.19
CA ASP A 92 -3.19 28.53 7.69
C ASP A 92 -2.34 27.41 8.30
N LYS A 93 -2.93 26.56 9.15
CA LYS A 93 -2.24 25.38 9.72
C LYS A 93 -1.81 24.38 8.64
N LEU A 94 -2.57 24.22 7.57
CA LEU A 94 -2.18 23.36 6.44
C LEU A 94 -1.03 23.95 5.64
N ILE A 95 -1.00 25.28 5.45
CA ILE A 95 0.09 25.98 4.76
C ILE A 95 1.38 25.89 5.59
N GLU A 96 1.32 26.16 6.89
CA GLU A 96 2.46 26.02 7.80
C GLU A 96 3.04 24.60 7.79
N GLN A 97 2.18 23.58 7.83
CA GLN A 97 2.59 22.19 7.77
C GLN A 97 3.14 21.78 6.38
N ALA A 98 2.67 22.40 5.29
CA ALA A 98 3.19 22.16 3.94
C ALA A 98 4.59 22.76 3.75
N ILE A 99 4.84 23.91 4.39
CA ILE A 99 6.15 24.56 4.41
C ILE A 99 7.14 23.79 5.30
N ASN A 100 6.68 23.24 6.43
CA ASN A 100 7.52 22.56 7.42
C ASN A 100 7.60 21.03 7.22
N ILE A 101 7.81 20.58 5.98
CA ILE A 101 8.08 19.18 5.70
C ILE A 101 9.56 18.90 5.98
N PRO A 102 9.90 17.86 6.77
CA PRO A 102 11.28 17.56 7.08
C PRO A 102 12.11 17.30 5.82
N LYS A 103 13.27 17.95 5.69
CA LYS A 103 14.16 17.81 4.51
C LYS A 103 14.55 16.36 4.23
N TRP A 104 14.79 15.59 5.30
CA TRP A 104 15.11 14.16 5.16
C TRP A 104 13.98 13.38 4.47
N TYR A 105 12.72 13.79 4.63
CA TYR A 105 11.57 13.16 3.99
C TYR A 105 11.49 13.55 2.51
N ILE A 106 11.74 14.82 2.18
CA ILE A 106 11.81 15.32 0.80
C ILE A 106 12.88 14.53 0.02
N ASP A 107 14.08 14.39 0.59
CA ASP A 107 15.17 13.60 0.01
C ASP A 107 14.84 12.09 -0.15
N LEU A 108 13.95 11.57 0.70
CA LEU A 108 13.51 10.17 0.65
C LEU A 108 12.34 9.95 -0.31
N THR A 109 11.50 10.96 -0.55
CA THR A 109 10.29 10.91 -1.37
C THR A 109 10.51 10.21 -2.72
N PRO A 110 11.54 10.57 -3.54
CA PRO A 110 11.75 9.89 -4.81
C PRO A 110 12.14 8.42 -4.65
N LYS A 111 12.83 8.06 -3.55
CA LYS A 111 13.18 6.66 -3.24
C LYS A 111 11.95 5.88 -2.78
N ILE A 112 11.09 6.52 -1.98
CA ILE A 112 9.80 5.96 -1.57
C ILE A 112 8.97 5.66 -2.81
N GLY A 113 8.83 6.62 -3.72
CA GLY A 113 8.12 6.45 -4.98
C GLY A 113 8.69 5.31 -5.84
N ALA A 114 10.02 5.21 -5.94
CA ALA A 114 10.69 4.13 -6.69
C ALA A 114 10.42 2.74 -6.10
N ILE A 115 10.46 2.59 -4.78
CA ILE A 115 10.15 1.33 -4.10
C ILE A 115 8.68 0.98 -4.26
N THR A 116 7.78 1.96 -4.10
CA THR A 116 6.33 1.80 -4.31
C THR A 116 6.04 1.36 -5.75
N ALA A 117 6.66 2.00 -6.75
CA ALA A 117 6.52 1.62 -8.16
C ALA A 117 7.05 0.20 -8.44
N LEU A 118 8.19 -0.17 -7.85
CA LEU A 118 8.75 -1.52 -7.98
C LEU A 118 7.82 -2.58 -7.39
N LEU A 119 7.25 -2.32 -6.21
CA LEU A 119 6.27 -3.20 -5.57
C LEU A 119 4.99 -3.28 -6.38
N ALA A 120 4.53 -2.17 -6.95
CA ALA A 120 3.38 -2.12 -7.83
C ALA A 120 3.57 -2.97 -9.09
N LEU A 121 4.76 -2.94 -9.70
CA LEU A 121 5.12 -3.82 -10.82
C LEU A 121 5.11 -5.29 -10.41
N LEU A 122 5.62 -5.61 -9.23
CA LEU A 122 5.58 -6.98 -8.69
C LEU A 122 4.12 -7.44 -8.46
N TYR A 123 3.27 -6.54 -7.97
CA TYR A 123 1.84 -6.75 -7.75
C TYR A 123 1.10 -7.01 -9.07
N LEU A 124 1.38 -6.21 -10.10
CA LEU A 124 0.87 -6.39 -11.47
C LEU A 124 1.32 -7.73 -12.06
N ALA A 125 2.62 -8.03 -11.96
CA ALA A 125 3.18 -9.28 -12.46
C ALA A 125 2.55 -10.49 -11.75
N ALA A 126 2.37 -10.43 -10.43
CA ALA A 126 1.69 -11.45 -9.66
C ALA A 126 0.23 -11.62 -10.13
N GLY A 127 -0.53 -10.53 -10.28
CA GLY A 127 -1.91 -10.57 -10.77
C GLY A 127 -2.04 -11.18 -12.17
N ILE A 128 -1.18 -10.77 -13.11
CA ILE A 128 -1.16 -11.30 -14.49
C ILE A 128 -0.80 -12.79 -14.49
N LEU A 129 0.25 -13.19 -13.77
CA LEU A 129 0.68 -14.59 -13.69
C LEU A 129 -0.38 -15.49 -13.05
N LEU A 130 -1.17 -14.95 -12.14
CA LEU A 130 -2.27 -15.65 -11.51
C LEU A 130 -3.41 -15.93 -12.50
N LEU A 131 -3.63 -15.04 -13.47
CA LEU A 131 -4.56 -15.23 -14.58
C LEU A 131 -4.04 -16.20 -15.67
N VAL A 132 -2.73 -16.23 -15.91
CA VAL A 132 -2.07 -17.00 -17.01
C VAL A 132 -1.77 -18.48 -16.67
N GLN A 133 -2.13 -18.96 -15.48
CA GLN A 133 -2.08 -20.38 -15.10
C GLN A 133 -0.69 -21.09 -15.13
N LYS A 134 0.45 -20.44 -14.83
CA LYS A 134 1.77 -21.15 -14.71
C LYS A 134 2.02 -21.71 -13.31
N GLN A 135 2.59 -22.90 -13.07
CA GLN A 135 2.69 -23.48 -11.70
C GLN A 135 3.42 -22.64 -10.62
N ALA A 136 4.19 -21.61 -11.00
CA ALA A 136 4.93 -20.73 -10.06
C ALA A 136 4.10 -19.62 -9.35
N ARG A 137 2.79 -19.50 -9.61
CA ARG A 137 1.89 -18.38 -9.17
C ARG A 137 1.90 -18.11 -7.67
N PHE A 138 1.81 -19.17 -6.87
CA PHE A 138 1.47 -19.03 -5.46
C PHE A 138 2.61 -18.43 -4.64
N ARG A 139 3.84 -18.85 -4.92
CA ARG A 139 5.02 -18.35 -4.20
C ARG A 139 5.24 -16.88 -4.50
N LEU A 140 5.18 -16.50 -5.78
CA LEU A 140 5.40 -15.11 -6.20
C LEU A 140 4.33 -14.17 -5.63
N LEU A 141 3.07 -14.59 -5.63
CA LEU A 141 1.99 -13.81 -5.00
C LEU A 141 2.22 -13.64 -3.49
N VAL A 142 2.55 -14.70 -2.76
CA VAL A 142 2.78 -14.60 -1.31
C VAL A 142 3.98 -13.70 -1.03
N THR A 143 5.06 -13.81 -1.80
CA THR A 143 6.22 -12.91 -1.68
C THR A 143 5.86 -11.46 -1.96
N ALA A 144 5.06 -11.19 -3.00
CA ALA A 144 4.59 -9.85 -3.33
C ALA A 144 3.74 -9.24 -2.20
N LEU A 145 2.81 -10.01 -1.64
CA LEU A 145 1.97 -9.57 -0.52
C LEU A 145 2.79 -9.29 0.75
N VAL A 146 3.73 -10.17 1.10
CA VAL A 146 4.57 -9.98 2.29
C VAL A 146 5.46 -8.75 2.14
N LEU A 147 6.04 -8.54 0.96
CA LEU A 147 6.83 -7.34 0.66
C LEU A 147 5.98 -6.08 0.74
N ALA A 148 4.77 -6.08 0.15
CA ALA A 148 3.85 -4.95 0.21
C ALA A 148 3.43 -4.63 1.65
N MET A 149 3.09 -5.63 2.46
CA MET A 149 2.78 -5.46 3.88
C MET A 149 3.96 -4.88 4.66
N THR A 150 5.16 -5.42 4.43
CA THR A 150 6.39 -4.93 5.10
C THR A 150 6.66 -3.47 4.74
N TRP A 151 6.45 -3.11 3.48
CA TRP A 151 6.59 -1.74 3.01
C TRP A 151 5.55 -0.80 3.62
N ASN A 152 4.28 -1.21 3.68
CA ASN A 152 3.22 -0.44 4.34
C ASN A 152 3.54 -0.18 5.83
N VAL A 153 4.10 -1.17 6.54
CA VAL A 153 4.56 -0.99 7.93
C VAL A 153 5.70 0.02 8.00
N ALA A 154 6.66 -0.03 7.07
CA ALA A 154 7.75 0.95 7.00
C ALA A 154 7.23 2.37 6.75
N LEU A 155 6.28 2.54 5.82
CA LEU A 155 5.63 3.83 5.55
C LEU A 155 4.92 4.41 6.77
N ILE A 156 4.17 3.58 7.51
CA ILE A 156 3.51 4.00 8.75
C ILE A 156 4.56 4.46 9.78
N GLY A 157 5.66 3.72 9.91
CA GLY A 157 6.76 4.08 10.80
C GLY A 157 7.42 5.42 10.44
N MET A 158 7.75 5.61 9.15
CA MET A 158 8.31 6.87 8.65
C MET A 158 7.35 8.04 8.85
N ALA A 159 6.07 7.86 8.53
CA ALA A 159 5.06 8.90 8.70
C ALA A 159 4.86 9.27 10.17
N SER A 160 4.84 8.28 11.05
CA SER A 160 4.71 8.50 12.50
C SER A 160 5.94 9.20 13.11
N ALA A 161 7.14 8.94 12.58
CA ALA A 161 8.37 9.59 13.01
C ALA A 161 8.51 11.04 12.50
N SER A 162 7.72 11.45 11.51
CA SER A 162 7.85 12.76 10.87
C SER A 162 7.37 13.94 11.71
N GLY A 163 6.44 13.72 12.65
CA GLY A 163 5.81 14.79 13.42
C GLY A 163 4.99 15.78 12.58
N ASN A 164 4.88 15.58 11.26
CA ASN A 164 4.19 16.45 10.33
C ASN A 164 2.84 15.84 9.94
N TRP A 165 1.76 16.61 10.13
CA TRP A 165 0.39 16.14 9.92
C TRP A 165 0.10 15.73 8.46
N ILE A 166 0.71 16.42 7.49
CA ILE A 166 0.52 16.12 6.06
C ILE A 166 1.11 14.75 5.73
N ILE A 167 2.31 14.46 6.24
CA ILE A 167 2.92 13.13 6.07
C ILE A 167 2.09 12.07 6.82
N MET A 168 1.55 12.39 8.00
CA MET A 168 0.70 11.46 8.76
C MET A 168 -0.59 11.07 8.01
N MET A 169 -1.07 11.86 7.04
CA MET A 169 -2.21 11.48 6.18
C MET A 169 -1.93 10.25 5.30
N ILE A 170 -0.68 9.80 5.19
CA ILE A 170 -0.32 8.55 4.51
C ILE A 170 -0.75 7.33 5.34
N ILE A 171 -0.81 7.45 6.67
CA ILE A 171 -1.07 6.33 7.59
C ILE A 171 -2.40 5.62 7.31
N PRO A 172 -3.55 6.32 7.17
CA PRO A 172 -4.82 5.67 6.85
C PRO A 172 -4.79 4.89 5.52
N SER A 173 -4.10 5.44 4.51
CA SER A 173 -3.94 4.77 3.21
C SER A 173 -3.10 3.50 3.34
N ALA A 174 -1.96 3.57 4.01
CA ALA A 174 -1.08 2.44 4.25
C ALA A 174 -1.75 1.34 5.10
N LEU A 175 -2.55 1.73 6.10
CA LEU A 175 -3.37 0.79 6.89
C LEU A 175 -4.43 0.09 6.02
N GLY A 176 -5.12 0.84 5.16
CA GLY A 176 -6.06 0.28 4.20
C GLY A 176 -5.41 -0.76 3.28
N GLY A 177 -4.24 -0.43 2.73
CA GLY A 177 -3.42 -1.35 1.93
C GLY A 177 -3.05 -2.62 2.70
N LEU A 178 -2.57 -2.49 3.94
CA LEU A 178 -2.19 -3.61 4.80
C LEU A 178 -3.37 -4.56 5.08
N ILE A 179 -4.57 -4.01 5.32
CA ILE A 179 -5.80 -4.80 5.53
C ILE A 179 -6.15 -5.59 4.25
N ILE A 180 -6.09 -4.94 3.08
CA ILE A 180 -6.38 -5.60 1.80
C ILE A 180 -5.37 -6.73 1.54
N ASP A 181 -4.07 -6.46 1.74
CA ASP A 181 -3.01 -7.47 1.59
C ASP A 181 -3.23 -8.66 2.52
N ALA A 182 -3.59 -8.41 3.78
CA ALA A 182 -3.89 -9.45 4.76
C ALA A 182 -5.08 -10.32 4.32
N ILE A 183 -6.15 -9.71 3.81
CA ILE A 183 -7.32 -10.43 3.28
C ILE A 183 -6.90 -11.33 2.12
N PHE A 184 -6.13 -10.82 1.15
CA PHE A 184 -5.65 -11.62 0.02
C PHE A 184 -4.74 -12.76 0.46
N LEU A 185 -3.87 -12.51 1.44
CA LEU A 185 -2.98 -13.53 2.00
C LEU A 185 -3.80 -14.65 2.68
N ILE A 186 -4.80 -14.31 3.49
CA ILE A 186 -5.68 -15.28 4.15
C ILE A 186 -6.43 -16.12 3.10
N VAL A 187 -7.05 -15.48 2.10
CA VAL A 187 -7.79 -16.20 1.05
C VAL A 187 -6.86 -17.14 0.29
N CYS A 188 -5.63 -16.70 -0.02
CA CYS A 188 -4.64 -17.51 -0.69
C CYS A 188 -4.19 -18.70 0.17
N LEU A 189 -3.90 -18.51 1.45
CA LEU A 189 -3.46 -19.58 2.35
C LEU A 189 -4.55 -20.62 2.59
N VAL A 190 -5.79 -20.18 2.84
CA VAL A 190 -6.93 -21.08 3.05
C VAL A 190 -7.24 -21.89 1.79
N SER A 191 -7.30 -21.22 0.64
CA SER A 191 -7.63 -21.87 -0.64
C SER A 191 -6.47 -22.74 -1.15
N GLY A 192 -5.23 -22.32 -0.92
CA GLY A 192 -4.04 -23.09 -1.27
C GLY A 192 -3.90 -24.40 -0.50
N LYS A 193 -4.35 -24.45 0.77
CA LYS A 193 -4.43 -25.70 1.55
C LYS A 193 -5.47 -26.67 0.95
N LYS A 194 -6.66 -26.18 0.60
CA LYS A 194 -7.72 -26.99 -0.02
C LYS A 194 -7.28 -27.56 -1.37
N LEU A 195 -6.68 -26.72 -2.23
CA LEU A 195 -6.20 -27.14 -3.54
C LEU A 195 -5.11 -28.23 -3.46
N LYS A 196 -4.19 -28.11 -2.49
CA LYS A 196 -3.16 -29.14 -2.26
C LYS A 196 -3.76 -30.46 -1.75
N ALA A 197 -4.76 -30.40 -0.88
CA ALA A 197 -5.44 -31.59 -0.38
C ALA A 197 -6.20 -32.34 -1.48
N GLU A 198 -6.93 -31.62 -2.34
CA GLU A 198 -7.64 -32.20 -3.49
C GLU A 198 -6.69 -32.81 -4.52
N LEU A 199 -5.56 -32.13 -4.82
CA LEU A 199 -4.52 -32.67 -5.70
C LEU A 199 -3.83 -33.92 -5.15
N ALA A 200 -3.66 -33.99 -3.81
CA ALA A 200 -3.10 -35.18 -3.17
C ALA A 200 -4.06 -36.37 -3.26
N LEU A 201 -5.37 -36.14 -3.06
CA LEU A 201 -6.40 -37.16 -3.22
C LEU A 201 -6.55 -37.64 -4.67
N ALA A 202 -6.51 -36.72 -5.64
CA ALA A 202 -6.56 -37.07 -7.06
C ALA A 202 -5.38 -37.95 -7.49
N ARG A 203 -4.16 -37.65 -7.01
CA ARG A 203 -2.97 -38.47 -7.26
C ARG A 203 -3.03 -39.85 -6.60
N GLN A 204 -3.66 -39.95 -5.42
CA GLN A 204 -3.90 -41.25 -4.77
C GLN A 204 -4.92 -42.10 -5.54
N GLY A 205 -5.97 -41.46 -6.09
CA GLY A 205 -6.93 -42.13 -6.96
C GLY A 205 -6.30 -42.65 -8.27
N GLU A 206 -5.49 -41.84 -8.95
CA GLU A 206 -4.77 -42.27 -10.16
C GLU A 206 -3.77 -43.41 -9.86
N ALA A 207 -3.08 -43.36 -8.72
CA ALA A 207 -2.18 -44.43 -8.30
C ALA A 207 -2.94 -45.74 -8.03
N GLN A 208 -4.14 -45.68 -7.43
CA GLN A 208 -4.98 -46.87 -7.22
C GLN A 208 -5.48 -47.47 -8.54
N VAL A 209 -5.89 -46.64 -9.51
CA VAL A 209 -6.38 -47.09 -10.83
C VAL A 209 -5.26 -47.77 -11.64
N MET A 210 -4.00 -47.37 -11.46
CA MET A 210 -2.85 -48.02 -12.11
C MET A 210 -2.44 -49.35 -11.46
N THR A 211 -2.83 -49.58 -10.20
CA THR A 211 -2.53 -50.84 -9.47
C THR A 211 -3.69 -51.84 -9.47
N ASP A 212 -4.85 -51.48 -10.01
CA ASP A 212 -6.01 -52.39 -10.07
C ASP A 212 -5.78 -53.48 -11.14
N PRO A 213 -5.64 -54.77 -10.74
CA PRO A 213 -5.38 -55.87 -11.67
C PRO A 213 -6.57 -56.16 -12.59
N THR A 214 -7.75 -55.58 -12.35
CA THR A 214 -8.92 -55.69 -13.22
C THR A 214 -9.00 -54.60 -14.27
N ASN A 215 -8.10 -53.61 -14.24
CA ASN A 215 -8.05 -52.55 -15.23
C ASN A 215 -7.44 -53.09 -16.56
N PRO A 216 -8.20 -53.15 -17.66
CA PRO A 216 -7.72 -53.68 -18.94
C PRO A 216 -6.63 -52.82 -19.59
N HIS A 217 -6.34 -51.65 -19.02
CA HIS A 217 -5.27 -50.75 -19.45
C HIS A 217 -4.07 -50.71 -18.50
N ALA A 218 -4.02 -51.59 -17.48
CA ALA A 218 -2.83 -51.74 -16.66
C ALA A 218 -1.65 -52.18 -17.55
N PRO A 219 -0.47 -51.54 -17.44
CA PRO A 219 0.70 -51.95 -18.22
C PRO A 219 1.05 -53.38 -17.82
N THR A 220 0.78 -54.32 -18.73
CA THR A 220 1.25 -55.70 -18.61
C THR A 220 2.78 -55.66 -18.55
N ALA A 221 3.33 -56.14 -17.43
CA ALA A 221 4.76 -56.27 -17.19
C ALA A 221 5.45 -57.15 -18.24
#